data_AF-A0A1V5WFB2-F1
#
_entry.id   AF-A0A1V5WFB2-F1
#
_cell.length_a   1.000
_cell.length_b   1.000
_cell.length_c   1.000
_cell.angle_alpha   90.00
_cell.angle_beta   90.00
_cell.angle_gamma   90.00
#
_symmetry.space_group_name_H-M   'P 1'
#
loop_
_entity.id
_entity.type
_entity.pdbx_description
1 polymer ?
#
loop_
_entity_poly.entity_id
_entity_poly.type
_entity_poly.pdbx_seq_one_letter_code
_entity_poly.pdbx_strand_id
1 'polypeptide(L)'
;MLRKVLYSMAGLLLVGGIVAWNQWAAAQSSSNEECPPGYTRYAVLEPIQEGAQASEITEEGCMPIEEIREQISLNPIHPGEVGWEIAPYQPTEQAKTVQGPSEATVYRCVVFLDPIQPGEKSSNASEPVCSAQKIDRVNGHSLDSSYLIAKFYDNTGYSTLLVEYYGASACSSTTNYGVTSLSSNPNNKFASGQSYSNCNIIYVYDFTDYGGPSYSCGPNCSSFYALNNNVSSWRTTP
;
A
#
# COMPACT_ATOMS: atom_id res chain seq x y z
N MET A 1 -52.57 53.50 6.31
CA MET A 1 -53.54 52.79 5.45
C MET A 1 -52.76 51.76 4.65
N LEU A 2 -52.81 50.52 5.12
CA LEU A 2 -53.61 49.48 4.47
C LEU A 2 -52.79 48.86 3.33
N ARG A 3 -52.00 47.81 3.60
CA ARG A 3 -52.52 46.47 3.93
C ARG A 3 -53.50 45.93 2.87
N LYS A 4 -53.42 46.42 1.62
CA LYS A 4 -54.31 46.01 0.51
C LYS A 4 -53.64 45.77 -0.85
N VAL A 5 -52.31 45.63 -0.92
CA VAL A 5 -51.64 45.20 -2.19
C VAL A 5 -50.83 43.90 -1.98
N LEU A 6 -51.16 43.14 -0.93
CA LEU A 6 -50.47 41.90 -0.55
C LEU A 6 -51.21 40.61 -0.98
N TYR A 7 -52.21 40.69 -1.87
CA TYR A 7 -53.00 39.51 -2.27
C TYR A 7 -53.09 39.23 -3.77
N SER A 8 -52.29 39.88 -4.62
CA SER A 8 -52.27 39.61 -6.07
C SER A 8 -50.92 39.10 -6.62
N MET A 9 -49.95 38.77 -5.75
CA MET A 9 -48.74 38.01 -6.11
C MET A 9 -48.64 36.68 -5.35
N ALA A 10 -49.77 36.02 -5.11
CA ALA A 10 -49.84 34.66 -4.55
C ALA A 10 -50.30 33.61 -5.58
N GLY A 11 -50.17 33.91 -6.89
CA GLY A 11 -50.52 33.02 -8.01
C GLY A 11 -49.36 32.67 -8.95
N LEU A 12 -48.13 33.07 -8.63
CA LEU A 12 -46.95 32.86 -9.48
C LEU A 12 -45.73 32.33 -8.70
N LEU A 13 -45.96 31.66 -7.57
CA LEU A 13 -44.94 31.05 -6.72
C LEU A 13 -45.17 29.54 -6.54
N LEU A 14 -45.51 28.83 -7.62
CA LEU A 14 -45.53 27.35 -7.65
C LEU A 14 -44.92 26.72 -8.91
N VAL A 15 -44.23 27.49 -9.76
CA VAL A 15 -43.56 26.94 -10.98
C VAL A 15 -42.07 27.33 -11.08
N GLY A 16 -41.51 28.05 -10.09
CA GLY A 16 -40.17 28.61 -10.16
C GLY A 16 -39.10 27.97 -9.25
N GLY A 17 -39.31 26.74 -8.77
CA GLY A 17 -38.49 26.17 -7.69
C GLY A 17 -38.13 24.70 -7.84
N ILE A 18 -37.81 24.21 -9.04
CA ILE A 18 -37.19 22.88 -9.22
C ILE A 18 -36.30 22.83 -10.48
N VAL A 19 -35.45 23.85 -10.70
CA VAL A 19 -34.54 23.85 -11.86
C VAL A 19 -33.13 24.25 -11.44
N ALA A 20 -32.56 23.54 -10.45
CA ALA A 20 -31.13 23.64 -10.12
C ALA A 20 -30.55 22.40 -9.43
N TRP A 21 -31.19 21.23 -9.56
CA TRP A 21 -30.64 19.97 -9.01
C TRP A 21 -30.63 18.78 -9.96
N ASN A 22 -30.95 18.97 -11.25
CA ASN A 22 -30.96 17.90 -12.25
C ASN A 22 -29.87 18.06 -13.32
N GLN A 23 -28.72 18.63 -12.97
CA GLN A 23 -27.53 18.60 -13.84
C GLN A 23 -26.45 17.64 -13.32
N TRP A 24 -26.87 16.52 -12.72
CA TRP A 24 -26.04 15.33 -12.47
C TRP A 24 -26.84 14.06 -12.79
N ALA A 25 -27.66 14.14 -13.84
CA ALA A 25 -28.44 13.01 -14.37
C ALA A 25 -28.53 13.07 -15.91
N ALA A 26 -27.49 13.59 -16.55
CA ALA A 26 -27.37 13.66 -18.01
C ALA A 26 -26.06 13.00 -18.46
N ALA A 27 -25.89 11.72 -18.10
CA ALA A 27 -24.97 10.78 -18.75
C ALA A 27 -25.28 9.31 -18.38
N GLN A 28 -26.54 9.01 -18.00
CA GLN A 28 -27.02 7.63 -17.84
C GLN A 28 -28.28 7.47 -18.66
N SER A 29 -28.12 7.52 -19.98
CA SER A 29 -29.09 6.96 -20.90
C SER A 29 -28.36 6.21 -21.99
N SER A 30 -27.69 5.12 -21.63
CA SER A 30 -27.56 3.98 -22.54
C SER A 30 -28.24 2.79 -21.88
N SER A 31 -29.33 2.39 -22.54
CA SER A 31 -30.05 1.12 -22.47
C SER A 31 -29.51 0.07 -21.50
N ASN A 32 -30.19 -0.07 -20.36
CA ASN A 32 -30.21 -1.29 -19.55
C ASN A 32 -31.11 -2.35 -20.22
N GLU A 33 -30.95 -2.57 -21.53
CA GLU A 33 -31.65 -3.63 -22.27
C GLU A 33 -30.86 -4.93 -22.12
N GLU A 34 -31.50 -5.90 -21.47
CA GLU A 34 -30.97 -7.24 -21.32
C GLU A 34 -30.82 -7.87 -22.72
N CYS A 35 -29.64 -8.43 -23.02
CA CYS A 35 -29.39 -8.98 -24.35
C CYS A 35 -30.39 -10.10 -24.69
N PRO A 36 -30.83 -10.21 -25.96
CA PRO A 36 -31.76 -11.25 -26.36
C PRO A 36 -31.17 -12.66 -26.11
N PRO A 37 -32.01 -13.70 -25.94
CA PRO A 37 -31.53 -15.07 -25.74
C PRO A 37 -30.56 -15.50 -26.85
N GLY A 38 -29.40 -16.03 -26.45
CA GLY A 38 -28.33 -16.42 -27.38
C GLY A 38 -27.27 -15.33 -27.64
N TYR A 39 -27.39 -14.16 -27.01
CA TYR A 39 -26.43 -13.06 -27.08
C TYR A 39 -25.87 -12.75 -25.69
N THR A 40 -24.64 -12.26 -25.63
CA THR A 40 -24.00 -11.72 -24.40
C THR A 40 -23.67 -10.25 -24.60
N ARG A 41 -23.59 -9.51 -23.50
CA ARG A 41 -23.11 -8.12 -23.53
C ARG A 41 -21.60 -8.09 -23.71
N TYR A 42 -21.09 -7.17 -24.53
CA TYR A 42 -19.68 -6.83 -24.60
C TYR A 42 -19.48 -5.34 -24.31
N ALA A 43 -18.27 -5.01 -23.84
CA ALA A 43 -17.80 -3.65 -23.70
C ALA A 43 -16.31 -3.60 -24.08
N VAL A 44 -15.95 -2.68 -24.96
CA VAL A 44 -14.55 -2.39 -25.33
C VAL A 44 -14.06 -1.27 -24.45
N LEU A 45 -12.91 -1.49 -23.81
CA LEU A 45 -12.30 -0.57 -22.86
C LEU A 45 -11.03 0.02 -23.43
N GLU A 46 -10.87 1.33 -23.29
CA GLU A 46 -9.58 1.97 -23.53
C GLU A 46 -8.64 1.80 -22.32
N PRO A 47 -7.32 1.75 -22.55
CA PRO A 47 -6.35 1.79 -21.47
C PRO A 47 -6.54 3.01 -20.58
N ILE A 48 -6.34 2.83 -19.28
CA ILE A 48 -6.40 3.92 -18.30
C ILE A 48 -5.29 4.93 -18.64
N GLN A 49 -5.70 6.16 -18.98
CA GLN A 49 -4.78 7.25 -19.27
C GLN A 49 -4.18 7.80 -17.97
N GLU A 50 -3.00 8.41 -18.06
CA GLU A 50 -2.30 8.97 -16.90
C GLU A 50 -3.19 9.97 -16.14
N GLY A 51 -3.45 9.70 -14.86
CA GLY A 51 -4.33 10.52 -14.01
C GLY A 51 -5.82 10.14 -14.02
N ALA A 52 -6.25 9.20 -14.88
CA ALA A 52 -7.62 8.67 -14.86
C ALA A 52 -7.77 7.56 -13.80
N GLN A 53 -8.96 7.44 -13.21
CA GLN A 53 -9.26 6.42 -12.18
C GLN A 53 -9.89 5.14 -12.73
N ALA A 54 -10.31 5.15 -14.00
CA ALA A 54 -10.95 4.00 -14.64
C ALA A 54 -10.73 4.04 -16.16
N SER A 55 -10.89 2.88 -16.79
CA SER A 55 -10.97 2.76 -18.25
C SER A 55 -12.27 3.35 -18.77
N GLU A 56 -12.20 3.99 -19.93
CA GLU A 56 -13.38 4.47 -20.65
C GLU A 56 -13.96 3.35 -21.53
N ILE A 57 -15.29 3.23 -21.56
CA ILE A 57 -15.98 2.31 -22.47
C ILE A 57 -16.13 3.02 -23.81
N THR A 58 -15.45 2.53 -24.85
CA THR A 58 -15.52 3.08 -26.20
C THR A 58 -16.62 2.46 -27.05
N GLU A 59 -17.00 1.22 -26.74
CA GLU A 59 -18.05 0.51 -27.45
C GLU A 59 -18.77 -0.43 -26.48
N GLU A 60 -20.11 -0.51 -26.57
CA GLU A 60 -20.90 -1.49 -25.84
C GLU A 60 -22.04 -2.02 -26.71
N GLY A 61 -22.39 -3.29 -26.54
CA GLY A 61 -23.46 -3.91 -27.32
C GLY A 61 -23.74 -5.35 -26.93
N CYS A 62 -24.58 -6.02 -27.74
CA CYS A 62 -24.88 -7.45 -27.61
C CYS A 62 -24.25 -8.20 -28.79
N MET A 63 -23.46 -9.23 -28.51
CA MET A 63 -22.85 -10.10 -29.53
C MET A 63 -23.37 -11.55 -29.38
N PRO A 64 -23.54 -12.31 -30.48
CA PRO A 64 -23.91 -13.72 -30.41
C PRO A 64 -22.92 -14.52 -29.58
N ILE A 65 -23.41 -15.44 -28.74
CA ILE A 65 -22.55 -16.28 -27.87
C ILE A 65 -21.58 -17.15 -28.70
N GLU A 66 -21.93 -17.48 -29.94
CA GLU A 66 -21.08 -18.29 -30.83
C GLU A 66 -19.85 -17.53 -31.37
N GLU A 67 -19.89 -16.19 -31.37
CA GLU A 67 -18.84 -15.30 -31.86
C GLU A 67 -17.74 -15.03 -30.81
N ILE A 68 -17.94 -15.47 -29.55
CA ILE A 68 -16.94 -15.40 -28.46
C ILE A 68 -15.70 -16.29 -28.76
N ARG A 69 -15.72 -17.08 -29.84
CA ARG A 69 -14.62 -17.96 -30.23
C ARG A 69 -13.39 -17.26 -30.79
N GLU A 70 -13.45 -15.97 -31.10
CA GLU A 70 -12.20 -15.19 -31.17
C GLU A 70 -11.73 -14.91 -29.74
N GLN A 71 -11.21 -15.96 -29.10
CA GLN A 71 -10.36 -15.80 -27.93
C GLN A 71 -9.26 -14.84 -28.36
N ILE A 72 -9.24 -13.64 -27.77
CA ILE A 72 -8.02 -12.85 -27.70
C ILE A 72 -7.01 -13.76 -27.03
N SER A 73 -6.19 -14.43 -27.86
CA SER A 73 -5.06 -15.21 -27.42
C SER A 73 -4.07 -14.19 -26.90
N LEU A 74 -4.20 -13.83 -25.63
CA LEU A 74 -3.13 -13.18 -24.90
C LEU A 74 -1.95 -14.13 -25.00
N ASN A 75 -1.03 -13.83 -25.92
CA ASN A 75 0.19 -14.59 -26.04
C ASN A 75 0.94 -14.41 -24.72
N PRO A 76 1.18 -15.49 -23.96
CA PRO A 76 1.98 -15.40 -22.77
C PRO A 76 3.32 -14.78 -23.13
N ILE A 77 3.79 -13.81 -22.35
CA ILE A 77 5.15 -13.28 -22.52
C ILE A 77 6.11 -14.46 -22.39
N HIS A 78 6.90 -14.71 -23.43
CA HIS A 78 7.86 -15.79 -23.45
C HIS A 78 9.20 -15.35 -22.84
N PRO A 79 9.98 -16.30 -22.29
CA PRO A 79 11.33 -16.00 -21.81
C PRO A 79 12.19 -15.28 -22.86
N GLY A 80 12.68 -14.09 -22.52
CA GLY A 80 13.51 -13.24 -23.39
C GLY A 80 12.75 -12.18 -24.20
N GLU A 81 11.42 -12.11 -24.10
CA GLU A 81 10.63 -11.02 -24.65
C GLU A 81 10.69 -9.76 -23.78
N VAL A 82 10.43 -8.59 -24.37
CA VAL A 82 10.37 -7.31 -23.64
C VAL A 82 9.30 -7.41 -22.55
N GLY A 83 9.68 -7.16 -21.29
CA GLY A 83 8.79 -7.30 -20.13
C GLY A 83 8.85 -8.67 -19.43
N TRP A 84 9.65 -9.61 -19.92
CA TRP A 84 9.94 -10.88 -19.22
C TRP A 84 10.80 -10.67 -17.97
N GLU A 85 11.77 -9.77 -18.04
CA GLU A 85 12.64 -9.46 -16.91
C GLU A 85 11.94 -8.49 -15.95
N ILE A 86 11.63 -8.98 -14.74
CA ILE A 86 11.20 -8.12 -13.64
C ILE A 86 12.44 -7.37 -13.13
N ALA A 87 12.60 -6.12 -13.57
CA ALA A 87 13.67 -5.27 -13.06
C ALA A 87 13.54 -5.11 -11.54
N PRO A 88 14.64 -5.15 -10.78
CA PRO A 88 14.61 -4.93 -9.35
C PRO A 88 14.10 -3.52 -9.04
N TYR A 89 13.21 -3.41 -8.06
CA TYR A 89 12.67 -2.12 -7.62
C TYR A 89 13.81 -1.12 -7.33
N GLN A 90 13.70 0.07 -7.92
CA GLN A 90 14.62 1.18 -7.67
C GLN A 90 13.91 2.23 -6.81
N PRO A 91 14.40 2.53 -5.60
CA PRO A 91 13.79 3.53 -4.74
C PRO A 91 13.94 4.93 -5.34
N THR A 92 12.85 5.69 -5.39
CA THR A 92 12.83 7.09 -5.82
C THR A 92 13.08 8.07 -4.66
N GLU A 93 13.05 7.57 -3.43
CA GLU A 93 13.20 8.34 -2.19
C GLU A 93 14.37 7.78 -1.36
N GLN A 94 14.96 8.63 -0.50
CA GLN A 94 15.99 8.22 0.45
C GLN A 94 15.46 8.24 1.88
N ALA A 95 15.88 7.23 2.64
CA ALA A 95 15.56 7.08 4.05
C ALA A 95 16.22 8.19 4.87
N LYS A 96 15.45 8.87 5.71
CA LYS A 96 15.99 9.87 6.64
C LYS A 96 16.89 9.19 7.68
N THR A 97 18.07 9.75 7.92
CA THR A 97 18.92 9.33 9.05
C THR A 97 18.34 9.78 10.39
N VAL A 98 18.15 8.82 11.29
CA VAL A 98 17.56 9.04 12.61
C VAL A 98 18.39 8.30 13.66
N GLN A 99 18.92 9.05 14.62
CA GLN A 99 19.64 8.52 15.78
C GLN A 99 18.87 8.81 17.06
N GLY A 100 19.11 7.99 18.08
CA GLY A 100 18.52 8.15 19.40
C GLY A 100 17.16 7.45 19.53
N PRO A 101 16.65 7.33 20.76
CA PRO A 101 15.36 6.69 21.03
C PRO A 101 14.20 7.49 20.43
N SER A 102 13.17 6.76 20.00
CA SER A 102 11.89 7.32 19.56
C SER A 102 11.10 7.91 20.73
N GLU A 103 10.52 9.09 20.53
CA GLU A 103 9.61 9.77 21.47
C GLU A 103 8.16 9.24 21.40
N ALA A 104 7.93 8.10 20.73
CA ALA A 104 6.60 7.52 20.65
C ALA A 104 6.06 7.13 22.05
N THR A 105 4.80 7.47 22.30
CA THR A 105 4.08 7.22 23.56
C THR A 105 3.00 6.14 23.44
N VAL A 106 3.06 5.35 22.36
CA VAL A 106 2.15 4.22 22.11
C VAL A 106 2.82 2.92 22.54
N TYR A 107 2.01 1.92 22.93
CA TYR A 107 2.50 0.59 23.23
C TYR A 107 3.12 -0.01 21.97
N ARG A 108 4.41 -0.34 22.05
CA ARG A 108 5.18 -0.93 20.96
C ARG A 108 6.31 -1.77 21.52
N CYS A 109 6.87 -2.63 20.69
CA CYS A 109 8.10 -3.33 20.99
C CYS A 109 9.29 -2.65 20.32
N VAL A 110 10.45 -2.73 20.96
CA VAL A 110 11.72 -2.27 20.37
C VAL A 110 12.70 -3.43 20.38
N VAL A 111 13.36 -3.62 19.24
CA VAL A 111 14.33 -4.70 19.01
C VAL A 111 15.64 -4.08 18.54
N PHE A 112 16.76 -4.52 19.10
CA PHE A 112 18.08 -4.16 18.63
C PHE A 112 18.61 -5.25 17.69
N LEU A 113 19.18 -4.85 16.56
CA LEU A 113 19.71 -5.71 15.52
C LEU A 113 21.22 -5.48 15.37
N ASP A 114 21.98 -6.56 15.43
CA ASP A 114 23.33 -6.55 14.86
C ASP A 114 23.23 -6.57 13.32
N PRO A 115 24.13 -5.88 12.60
CA PRO A 115 24.19 -5.98 11.15
C PRO A 115 24.37 -7.44 10.70
N ILE A 116 23.81 -7.78 9.54
CA ILE A 116 24.04 -9.08 8.91
C ILE A 116 25.55 -9.25 8.68
N GLN A 117 26.15 -10.27 9.30
CA GLN A 117 27.57 -10.56 9.18
C GLN A 117 27.88 -11.27 7.86
N PRO A 118 29.14 -11.21 7.36
CA PRO A 118 29.54 -11.96 6.18
C PRO A 118 29.25 -13.46 6.33
N GLY A 119 28.49 -14.03 5.40
CA GLY A 119 28.08 -15.44 5.42
C GLY A 119 26.76 -15.72 6.12
N GLU A 120 26.20 -14.74 6.85
CA GLU A 120 24.91 -14.85 7.50
C GLU A 120 23.77 -14.36 6.59
N LYS A 121 22.55 -14.84 6.87
CA LYS A 121 21.34 -14.44 6.14
C LYS A 121 20.53 -13.39 6.89
N SER A 122 20.65 -13.31 8.21
CA SER A 122 19.87 -12.39 9.06
C SER A 122 20.73 -11.69 10.09
N SER A 123 20.16 -10.60 10.60
CA SER A 123 20.62 -9.92 11.78
C SER A 123 20.46 -10.83 12.99
N ASN A 124 21.42 -10.77 13.91
CA ASN A 124 21.18 -11.24 15.27
C ASN A 124 20.26 -10.23 15.96
N ALA A 125 19.08 -10.67 16.40
CA ALA A 125 18.08 -9.81 17.01
C ALA A 125 18.05 -10.03 18.52
N SER A 126 17.99 -8.94 19.29
CA SER A 126 17.73 -9.02 20.72
C SER A 126 16.31 -9.50 21.00
N GLU A 127 16.07 -9.96 22.23
CA GLU A 127 14.69 -10.07 22.73
C GLU A 127 13.99 -8.69 22.68
N PRO A 128 12.69 -8.66 22.33
CA PRO A 128 11.93 -7.41 22.26
C PRO A 128 11.65 -6.84 23.65
N VAL A 129 11.82 -5.52 23.80
CA VAL A 129 11.36 -4.78 24.99
C VAL A 129 10.11 -4.00 24.60
N CYS A 130 8.98 -4.28 25.26
CA CYS A 130 7.69 -3.66 24.90
C CYS A 130 7.16 -2.76 26.03
N SER A 131 6.80 -1.53 25.68
CA SER A 131 6.26 -0.53 26.62
C SER A 131 5.46 0.54 25.89
N ALA A 132 4.56 1.20 26.61
CA ALA A 132 3.91 2.44 26.16
C ALA A 132 4.72 3.70 26.53
N GLN A 133 5.73 3.56 27.39
CA GLN A 133 6.63 4.63 27.78
C GLN A 133 7.83 4.71 26.84
N LYS A 134 8.67 5.74 27.02
CA LYS A 134 9.95 5.84 26.33
C LYS A 134 10.81 4.61 26.65
N ILE A 135 11.40 4.03 25.60
CA ILE A 135 12.37 2.95 25.70
C ILE A 135 13.70 3.56 25.24
N ASP A 136 14.67 3.61 26.14
CA ASP A 136 16.01 4.17 25.91
C ASP A 136 17.10 3.09 25.88
N ARG A 137 16.77 1.87 26.33
CA ARG A 137 17.67 0.72 26.35
C ARG A 137 16.97 -0.56 25.96
N VAL A 138 17.66 -1.42 25.21
CA VAL A 138 17.18 -2.75 24.79
C VAL A 138 18.28 -3.76 24.99
N ASN A 139 18.05 -4.78 25.82
CA ASN A 139 18.99 -5.86 26.12
C ASN A 139 20.43 -5.39 26.41
N GLY A 140 20.59 -4.30 27.18
CA GLY A 140 21.90 -3.74 27.52
C GLY A 140 22.47 -2.72 26.53
N HIS A 141 21.90 -2.59 25.33
CA HIS A 141 22.26 -1.56 24.35
C HIS A 141 21.54 -0.24 24.67
N SER A 142 22.27 0.88 24.62
CA SER A 142 21.67 2.21 24.71
C SER A 142 21.18 2.66 23.33
N LEU A 143 19.94 3.13 23.25
CA LEU A 143 19.38 3.65 22.01
C LEU A 143 19.88 5.06 21.69
N ASP A 144 20.45 5.80 22.65
CA ASP A 144 20.96 7.16 22.45
C ASP A 144 22.02 7.27 21.36
N SER A 145 22.86 6.25 21.21
CA SER A 145 23.90 6.15 20.17
C SER A 145 23.53 5.18 19.05
N SER A 146 22.25 4.78 18.97
CA SER A 146 21.76 3.81 17.99
C SER A 146 21.00 4.49 16.88
N TYR A 147 20.86 3.79 15.76
CA TYR A 147 20.15 4.24 14.57
C TYR A 147 18.81 3.54 14.49
N LEU A 148 17.74 4.30 14.25
CA LEU A 148 16.47 3.70 13.86
C LEU A 148 16.63 3.12 12.45
N ILE A 149 16.27 1.86 12.28
CA ILE A 149 16.42 1.10 11.02
C ILE A 149 15.07 0.94 10.34
N ALA A 150 14.07 0.47 11.07
CA ALA A 150 12.73 0.25 10.52
C ALA A 150 11.63 0.39 11.57
N LYS A 151 10.43 0.73 11.09
CA LYS A 151 9.17 0.70 11.84
C LYS A 151 8.14 -0.10 11.06
N PHE A 152 7.39 -0.95 11.76
CA PHE A 152 6.30 -1.72 11.16
C PHE A 152 5.00 -1.52 11.94
N TYR A 153 3.90 -1.58 11.19
CA TYR A 153 2.59 -1.14 11.61
C TYR A 153 1.54 -2.21 11.29
N ASP A 154 0.48 -2.30 12.10
CA ASP A 154 -0.58 -3.31 11.90
C ASP A 154 -1.65 -2.91 10.88
N ASN A 155 -1.65 -1.66 10.46
CA ASN A 155 -2.56 -1.14 9.46
C ASN A 155 -1.79 -0.45 8.33
N THR A 156 -2.48 -0.23 7.22
CA THR A 156 -1.97 0.60 6.13
C THR A 156 -1.86 2.06 6.56
N GLY A 157 -1.11 2.87 5.82
CA GLY A 157 -0.92 4.29 6.11
C GLY A 157 -0.16 4.57 7.40
N TYR A 158 0.70 3.64 7.85
CA TYR A 158 1.53 3.78 9.07
C TYR A 158 0.70 3.93 10.35
N SER A 159 -0.48 3.32 10.39
CA SER A 159 -1.34 3.34 11.57
C SER A 159 -1.03 2.19 12.52
N THR A 160 -1.03 2.49 13.83
CA THR A 160 -0.72 1.57 14.94
C THR A 160 0.69 0.95 14.83
N LEU A 161 1.64 1.61 15.46
CA LEU A 161 3.03 1.14 15.52
C LEU A 161 3.13 -0.14 16.34
N LEU A 162 3.65 -1.22 15.74
CA LEU A 162 3.89 -2.50 16.42
C LEU A 162 5.30 -2.59 16.97
N VAL A 163 6.28 -2.33 16.11
CA VAL A 163 7.69 -2.57 16.41
C VAL A 163 8.59 -1.52 15.77
N GLU A 164 9.62 -1.15 16.52
CA GLU A 164 10.76 -0.37 16.04
C GLU A 164 12.01 -1.25 16.09
N TYR A 165 12.78 -1.25 15.01
CA TYR A 165 14.06 -1.92 14.91
C TYR A 165 15.18 -0.90 14.92
N TYR A 166 16.17 -1.11 15.78
CA TYR A 166 17.38 -0.28 15.89
C TYR A 166 18.62 -1.08 15.52
N GLY A 167 19.68 -0.39 15.13
CA GLY A 167 20.98 -0.97 14.87
C GLY A 167 22.12 -0.06 15.31
N ALA A 168 23.33 -0.62 15.38
CA ALA A 168 24.53 0.13 15.79
C ALA A 168 24.99 1.17 14.75
N SER A 169 24.54 1.06 13.50
CA SER A 169 24.98 1.90 12.37
C SER A 169 23.86 2.11 11.36
N ALA A 170 23.97 3.15 10.54
CA ALA A 170 23.13 3.31 9.34
C ALA A 170 23.44 2.22 8.29
N CYS A 171 22.49 1.93 7.39
CA CYS A 171 22.75 1.07 6.24
C CYS A 171 23.84 1.66 5.34
N SER A 172 24.62 0.77 4.73
CA SER A 172 25.66 1.06 3.75
C SER A 172 25.85 -0.12 2.81
N SER A 173 26.70 -0.02 1.79
CA SER A 173 26.98 -1.14 0.88
C SER A 173 27.44 -2.42 1.57
N THR A 174 27.95 -2.32 2.81
CA THR A 174 28.39 -3.45 3.64
C THR A 174 27.54 -3.66 4.89
N THR A 175 26.52 -2.84 5.12
CA THR A 175 25.68 -2.87 6.32
C THR A 175 24.22 -2.99 5.93
N ASN A 176 23.64 -4.16 6.21
CA ASN A 176 22.24 -4.47 5.96
C ASN A 176 21.62 -5.09 7.21
N TYR A 177 20.30 -5.06 7.29
CA TYR A 177 19.55 -5.62 8.40
C TYR A 177 18.40 -6.50 7.90
N GLY A 178 18.04 -7.53 8.66
CA GLY A 178 16.91 -8.38 8.30
C GLY A 178 16.63 -9.46 9.31
N VAL A 179 15.37 -9.89 9.37
CA VAL A 179 14.87 -10.91 10.28
C VAL A 179 14.26 -12.02 9.44
N THR A 180 14.80 -13.24 9.55
CA THR A 180 14.33 -14.41 8.80
C THR A 180 13.10 -15.05 9.40
N SER A 181 12.76 -14.76 10.66
CA SER A 181 11.54 -15.26 11.29
C SER A 181 11.07 -14.27 12.35
N LEU A 182 9.85 -13.74 12.19
CA LEU A 182 9.25 -12.89 13.20
C LEU A 182 8.82 -13.73 14.41
N SER A 183 8.94 -13.14 15.60
CA SER A 183 8.36 -13.71 16.82
C SER A 183 6.83 -13.84 16.66
N SER A 184 6.22 -14.79 17.38
CA SER A 184 4.78 -15.09 17.31
C SER A 184 3.88 -13.85 17.39
N ASN A 185 4.32 -12.83 18.14
CA ASN A 185 3.88 -11.46 18.01
C ASN A 185 5.13 -10.63 17.68
N PRO A 186 5.27 -10.02 16.48
CA PRO A 186 4.21 -9.55 15.58
C PRO A 186 4.00 -10.34 14.26
N ASN A 187 4.37 -11.62 14.16
CA ASN A 187 4.19 -12.42 12.94
C ASN A 187 2.77 -12.30 12.35
N ASN A 188 2.65 -12.16 11.02
CA ASN A 188 1.37 -12.01 10.30
C ASN A 188 0.54 -10.80 10.76
N LYS A 189 1.19 -9.70 11.13
CA LYS A 189 0.50 -8.45 11.48
C LYS A 189 0.97 -7.24 10.69
N PHE A 190 2.10 -7.31 9.99
CA PHE A 190 2.59 -6.11 9.30
C PHE A 190 1.73 -5.80 8.07
N ALA A 191 1.24 -4.55 7.98
CA ALA A 191 0.47 -4.06 6.84
C ALA A 191 1.10 -2.80 6.20
N SER A 192 1.97 -2.09 6.90
CA SER A 192 2.81 -1.03 6.35
C SER A 192 4.14 -0.91 7.09
N GLY A 193 5.11 -0.21 6.51
CA GLY A 193 6.43 -0.05 7.10
C GLY A 193 7.22 1.13 6.57
N GLN A 194 8.15 1.58 7.39
CA GLN A 194 9.09 2.64 7.04
C GLN A 194 10.50 2.24 7.42
N SER A 195 11.49 2.63 6.62
CA SER A 195 12.90 2.43 6.90
C SER A 195 13.63 3.75 6.97
N TYR A 196 14.71 3.74 7.74
CA TYR A 196 15.42 4.91 8.21
C TYR A 196 16.93 4.67 8.10
N SER A 197 17.73 5.72 8.31
CA SER A 197 19.18 5.60 8.43
C SER A 197 19.83 4.94 7.21
N ASN A 198 19.58 5.55 6.05
CA ASN A 198 20.07 5.12 4.73
C ASN A 198 19.61 3.74 4.27
N CYS A 199 18.68 3.08 4.98
CA CYS A 199 18.09 1.84 4.52
C CYS A 199 16.94 2.17 3.55
N ASN A 200 17.22 2.26 2.26
CA ASN A 200 16.28 2.84 1.27
C ASN A 200 15.29 1.84 0.69
N ILE A 201 15.50 0.53 0.86
CA ILE A 201 14.58 -0.48 0.33
C ILE A 201 14.13 -1.41 1.45
N ILE A 202 12.83 -1.61 1.56
CA ILE A 202 12.22 -2.64 2.41
C ILE A 202 11.81 -3.80 1.52
N TYR A 203 12.16 -5.01 1.95
CA TYR A 203 11.67 -6.26 1.39
C TYR A 203 10.88 -7.01 2.46
N VAL A 204 9.66 -7.43 2.13
CA VAL A 204 8.82 -8.26 3.00
C VAL A 204 8.45 -9.56 2.30
N TYR A 205 8.28 -10.61 3.09
CA TYR A 205 8.04 -11.97 2.62
C TYR A 205 6.97 -12.63 3.47
N ASP A 206 6.10 -13.39 2.81
CA ASP A 206 5.04 -14.15 3.46
C ASP A 206 5.61 -15.21 4.42
N PHE A 207 6.64 -15.94 3.99
CA PHE A 207 7.20 -17.04 4.79
C PHE A 207 8.49 -16.65 5.49
N THR A 208 8.95 -17.53 6.37
CA THR A 208 10.27 -17.42 7.00
C THR A 208 11.39 -17.56 5.97
N ASP A 209 12.60 -17.21 6.38
CA ASP A 209 13.84 -17.32 5.59
C ASP A 209 13.79 -16.58 4.25
N TYR A 210 13.01 -15.49 4.21
CA TYR A 210 12.77 -14.68 3.00
C TYR A 210 12.11 -15.47 1.86
N GLY A 211 11.27 -16.45 2.21
CA GLY A 211 10.57 -17.30 1.26
C GLY A 211 9.15 -16.84 0.92
N GLY A 212 8.57 -17.49 -0.09
CA GLY A 212 7.18 -17.27 -0.49
C GLY A 212 6.97 -15.98 -1.30
N PRO A 213 5.70 -15.57 -1.47
CA PRO A 213 5.35 -14.29 -2.08
C PRO A 213 6.09 -13.13 -1.38
N SER A 214 6.57 -12.19 -2.18
CA SER A 214 7.36 -11.06 -1.69
C SER A 214 6.92 -9.75 -2.30
N TYR A 215 7.18 -8.67 -1.57
CA TYR A 215 6.97 -7.31 -2.03
C TYR A 215 8.13 -6.44 -1.57
N SER A 216 8.51 -5.49 -2.42
CA SER A 216 9.58 -4.53 -2.13
C SER A 216 9.14 -3.12 -2.49
N CYS A 217 9.57 -2.16 -1.69
CA CYS A 217 9.22 -0.77 -1.82
C CYS A 217 10.33 0.11 -1.24
N GLY A 218 10.26 1.41 -1.50
CA GLY A 218 11.21 2.39 -1.00
C GLY A 218 11.13 2.54 0.52
N PRO A 219 11.69 3.62 1.08
CA PRO A 219 11.75 3.78 2.52
C PRO A 219 10.38 4.04 3.16
N ASN A 220 9.35 4.32 2.37
CA ASN A 220 8.00 4.62 2.82
C ASN A 220 7.00 3.68 2.13
N CYS A 221 6.62 2.59 2.79
CA CYS A 221 5.67 1.61 2.28
C CYS A 221 4.32 1.76 2.97
N SER A 222 3.42 2.57 2.40
CA SER A 222 2.11 2.84 3.00
C SER A 222 1.19 1.61 3.01
N SER A 223 1.48 0.60 2.20
CA SER A 223 0.88 -0.74 2.29
C SER A 223 1.85 -1.80 1.77
N PHE A 224 1.69 -3.04 2.26
CA PHE A 224 2.28 -4.24 1.65
C PHE A 224 1.30 -4.96 0.69
N TYR A 225 0.16 -4.33 0.38
CA TYR A 225 -0.86 -4.81 -0.55
C TYR A 225 -1.33 -6.24 -0.22
N ALA A 226 -1.12 -7.19 -1.13
CA ALA A 226 -1.51 -8.59 -0.95
C ALA A 226 -0.83 -9.24 0.27
N LEU A 227 0.30 -8.69 0.74
CA LEU A 227 1.03 -9.17 1.91
C LEU A 227 0.61 -8.51 3.23
N ASN A 228 -0.39 -7.62 3.23
CA ASN A 228 -0.93 -7.06 4.46
C ASN A 228 -1.34 -8.20 5.42
N ASN A 229 -0.79 -8.20 6.64
CA ASN A 229 -1.03 -9.21 7.68
C ASN A 229 -0.54 -10.63 7.33
N ASN A 230 0.36 -10.79 6.36
CA ASN A 230 0.95 -12.09 6.03
C ASN A 230 2.48 -12.09 6.15
N VAL A 231 3.11 -10.96 6.50
CA VAL A 231 4.58 -10.90 6.58
C VAL A 231 5.09 -11.76 7.74
N SER A 232 6.00 -12.68 7.43
CA SER A 232 6.73 -13.50 8.42
C SER A 232 8.25 -13.29 8.42
N SER A 233 8.81 -12.67 7.39
CA SER A 233 10.21 -12.23 7.38
C SER A 233 10.41 -10.97 6.56
N TRP A 234 11.48 -10.24 6.84
CA TRP A 234 11.77 -8.96 6.18
C TRP A 234 13.26 -8.62 6.20
N ARG A 235 13.70 -7.80 5.26
CA ARG A 235 15.05 -7.21 5.28
C ARG A 235 15.04 -5.80 4.71
N THR A 236 16.08 -5.04 5.00
CA THR A 236 16.28 -3.72 4.44
C THR A 236 17.74 -3.50 4.03
N THR A 237 17.91 -2.79 2.94
CA THR A 237 19.20 -2.49 2.32
C THR A 237 19.30 -0.99 2.03
N PRO A 238 20.50 -0.47 1.75
CA PRO A 238 20.65 0.84 1.14
C PRO A 238 19.96 0.96 -0.21
#